data_AF-A0A378B5N3-F1
#
_entry.id   AF-A0A378B5N3-F1
#
_cell.length_a   1.000
_cell.length_b   1.000
_cell.length_c   1.000
_cell.angle_alpha   90.00
_cell.angle_beta   90.00
_cell.angle_gamma   90.00
#
_symmetry.space_group_name_H-M   'P 1'
#
loop_
_entity.id
_entity.type
_entity.pdbx_description
1 polymer ?
#
loop_
_entity_poly.entity_id
_entity_poly.type
_entity_poly.pdbx_seq_one_letter_code
_entity_poly.pdbx_strand_id
1 'polypeptide(L)' 'MGPHTFNFKRYLRQAAAGRWPDHRYDANSLVKEVSTLLTDEDYRLWYGRHAVEVLHQNQGALSRLLQLLQPYLPQRSH' A
#
# COMPACT_ATOMS: atom_id res chain seq x y z
N MET A 1 -11.54 4.63 10.06
CA MET A 1 -10.76 3.62 9.31
C MET A 1 -10.55 2.41 10.22
N GLY A 2 -10.76 1.20 9.71
CA GLY A 2 -10.62 -0.03 10.51
C GLY A 2 -9.16 -0.43 10.72
N PRO A 3 -8.88 -1.35 11.67
CA PRO A 3 -7.53 -1.75 12.05
C PRO A 3 -6.67 -2.31 10.89
N HIS A 4 -7.33 -2.88 9.86
CA HIS A 4 -6.69 -3.49 8.68
C HIS A 4 -6.75 -2.63 7.41
N THR A 5 -7.23 -1.39 7.49
CA THR A 5 -7.19 -0.47 6.35
C THR A 5 -5.77 0.09 6.21
N PHE A 6 -5.16 -0.07 5.04
CA PHE A 6 -3.88 0.57 4.72
C PHE A 6 -4.04 2.09 4.79
N ASN A 7 -3.55 2.68 5.87
CA ASN A 7 -3.69 4.11 6.14
C ASN A 7 -2.33 4.77 5.92
N PHE A 8 -2.13 5.29 4.71
CA PHE A 8 -0.90 5.95 4.28
C PHE A 8 -0.45 7.04 5.26
N LYS A 9 -1.40 7.82 5.83
CA LYS A 9 -1.12 8.88 6.80
C LYS A 9 -0.68 8.35 8.17
N ARG A 10 -1.16 7.18 8.58
CA ARG A 10 -0.70 6.48 9.78
C ARG A 10 0.69 5.90 9.54
N TYR A 11 0.90 5.34 8.35
CA TYR A 11 2.17 4.76 7.92
C TYR A 11 3.31 5.80 7.94
N LEU A 12 3.09 6.96 7.31
CA LEU A 12 4.06 8.06 7.32
C LEU A 12 4.37 8.59 8.73
N ARG A 13 3.37 8.64 9.63
CA ARG A 13 3.59 9.03 11.04
C ARG A 13 4.41 8.01 11.82
N GLN A 14 4.20 6.72 11.57
CA GLN A 14 4.97 5.65 12.23
C GLN A 14 6.42 5.62 11.72
N ALA A 15 6.61 5.84 10.41
CA ALA A 15 7.91 6.03 9.78
C ALA A 15 8.68 7.21 10.39
N ALA A 16 8.04 8.38 10.48
CA ALA A 16 8.63 9.57 11.07
C ALA A 16 8.97 9.39 12.58
N ALA A 17 8.26 8.50 13.27
CA ALA A 17 8.50 8.18 14.68
C ALA A 17 9.59 7.10 14.88
N GLY A 18 10.32 6.70 13.83
CA GLY A 18 11.40 5.71 13.91
C GLY A 18 10.93 4.28 14.23
N ARG A 19 9.63 4.02 14.23
CA ARG A 19 9.03 2.71 14.53
C ARG A 19 8.87 1.87 13.28
N TRP A 20 9.94 1.80 12.48
CA TRP A 20 9.94 0.94 11.30
C TRP A 20 10.32 -0.50 11.69
N PRO A 21 9.54 -1.53 11.29
CA PRO A 21 10.01 -2.90 11.35
C PRO A 21 11.05 -3.12 10.25
N ASP A 22 12.32 -2.99 10.62
CA ASP A 22 13.53 -3.34 9.85
C ASP A 22 13.52 -2.89 8.37
N HIS A 23 13.79 -1.61 8.15
CA HIS A 23 13.76 -1.04 6.82
C HIS A 23 15.11 -1.18 6.11
N ARG A 24 15.16 -2.04 5.08
CA ARG A 24 16.33 -2.27 4.19
C ARG A 24 16.71 -1.08 3.30
N TYR A 25 16.12 0.10 3.47
CA TYR A 25 16.36 1.24 2.59
C TYR A 25 17.00 2.39 3.39
N ASP A 26 18.26 2.67 3.09
CA ASP A 26 18.97 3.84 3.59
C ASP A 26 18.77 5.06 2.67
N ALA A 27 19.22 6.23 3.11
CA ALA A 27 19.08 7.47 2.34
C ALA A 27 19.73 7.37 0.95
N ASN A 28 20.86 6.66 0.84
CA ASN A 28 21.57 6.48 -0.42
C ASN A 28 20.79 5.60 -1.41
N SER A 29 20.17 4.53 -0.92
CA SER A 29 19.30 3.65 -1.70
C SER A 29 18.08 4.41 -2.20
N LEU A 30 17.51 5.29 -1.37
CA LEU A 30 16.39 6.14 -1.78
C LEU A 30 16.79 7.14 -2.86
N VAL A 31 17.93 7.83 -2.70
CA VAL A 31 18.45 8.76 -3.71
C VAL A 31 18.69 8.06 -5.04
N LYS A 32 19.26 6.85 -5.00
CA LYS A 32 19.49 6.03 -6.19
C LYS A 32 18.18 5.69 -6.89
N GLU A 33 17.19 5.14 -6.18
CA GLU A 33 15.90 4.77 -6.78
C GLU A 33 15.15 5.97 -7.35
N VAL A 34 15.14 7.11 -6.64
CA VAL A 34 14.52 8.34 -7.13
C VAL A 34 15.24 8.87 -8.36
N SER A 35 16.57 8.83 -8.38
CA SER A 35 17.36 9.25 -9.54
C SER A 35 17.07 8.36 -10.75
N THR A 36 17.08 7.04 -10.59
CA THR A 36 16.73 6.07 -11.63
C THR A 36 15.32 6.36 -12.17
N LEU A 37 14.33 6.54 -11.30
CA LEU A 37 12.97 6.87 -11.69
C LEU A 37 12.90 8.18 -12.50
N LEU A 38 13.68 9.20 -12.14
CA LEU A 38 13.67 10.48 -12.86
C LEU A 38 14.41 10.43 -14.21
N THR A 39 15.41 9.57 -14.36
CA THR A 39 16.24 9.51 -15.58
C THR A 39 15.83 8.42 -16.57
N ASP A 40 15.17 7.36 -16.11
CA ASP A 40 14.79 6.20 -16.92
C ASP A 40 13.29 6.23 -17.25
N GLU A 41 12.95 6.49 -18.51
CA GLU A 41 11.57 6.56 -18.99
C GLU A 41 10.87 5.21 -18.99
N ASP A 42 11.55 4.15 -19.43
CA ASP A 42 10.98 2.81 -19.48
C ASP A 42 10.68 2.30 -18.07
N TYR A 43 11.57 2.60 -17.12
CA TYR A 43 11.38 2.30 -15.71
C TYR A 43 10.14 3.01 -15.14
N ARG A 44 9.93 4.29 -15.46
CA ARG A 44 8.71 5.02 -15.06
C ARG A 44 7.45 4.41 -15.65
N LEU A 45 7.46 4.11 -16.94
CA LEU A 45 6.30 3.56 -17.63
C LEU A 45 5.95 2.17 -17.08
N TRP A 46 6.95 1.34 -16.82
CA TRP A 46 6.75 0.02 -16.24
C TRP A 46 6.14 0.10 -14.84
N TYR A 47 6.74 0.85 -13.92
CA TYR A 47 6.21 0.99 -12.55
C TYR A 47 4.87 1.70 -12.52
N GLY A 48 4.65 2.69 -13.39
CA GLY A 48 3.36 3.37 -13.52
C GLY A 48 2.23 2.42 -13.90
N ARG A 49 2.45 1.56 -14.91
CA ARG A 49 1.48 0.52 -15.29
C ARG A 49 1.22 -0.45 -14.14
N HIS A 50 2.27 -0.91 -13.48
CA HIS A 50 2.14 -1.86 -12.38
C HIS A 50 1.39 -1.26 -11.17
N ALA A 51 1.60 0.03 -10.88
CA ALA A 51 0.85 0.73 -9.84
C ALA A 51 -0.65 0.81 -10.15
N VAL A 52 -1.02 1.03 -11.41
CA VAL A 52 -2.43 0.99 -11.85
C VAL A 52 -3.02 -0.41 -11.73
N GLU A 53 -2.26 -1.45 -12.09
CA GLU A 53 -2.69 -2.85 -11.92
C GLU A 53 -2.94 -3.19 -10.46
N VAL A 54 -2.00 -2.84 -9.57
CA VAL A 54 -2.16 -3.04 -8.13
C VAL A 54 -3.38 -2.29 -7.61
N LEU A 55 -3.59 -1.04 -8.04
CA LEU A 55 -4.79 -0.28 -7.66
C LEU A 55 -6.06 -1.01 -8.10
N HIS A 56 -6.13 -1.42 -9.37
CA HIS A 56 -7.30 -2.09 -9.94
C HIS A 56 -7.58 -3.44 -9.26
N GLN A 57 -6.56 -4.26 -9.01
CA GLN A 57 -6.71 -5.54 -8.32
C GLN A 57 -7.20 -5.38 -6.87
N ASN A 58 -6.84 -4.26 -6.23
CA ASN A 58 -7.23 -3.97 -4.85
C ASN A 58 -8.48 -3.08 -4.75
N GLN A 59 -9.05 -2.63 -5.88
CA GLN A 59 -10.33 -1.93 -5.88
C GLN A 59 -11.42 -2.87 -5.38
N GLY A 60 -12.19 -2.39 -4.39
CA GLY A 60 -13.22 -3.22 -3.77
C GLY A 60 -12.67 -4.38 -2.92
N ALA A 61 -11.37 -4.41 -2.57
CA ALA A 61 -10.80 -5.42 -1.67
C ALA A 61 -11.57 -5.48 -0.34
N LEU A 62 -12.07 -4.33 0.16
CA LEU A 62 -12.96 -4.29 1.32
C LEU A 62 -14.31 -4.97 1.04
N SER A 63 -14.96 -4.68 -0.08
CA SER A 63 -16.23 -5.31 -0.46
C SER A 63 -16.08 -6.83 -0.63
N ARG A 64 -14.99 -7.25 -1.29
CA ARG A 64 -14.62 -8.67 -1.45
C ARG A 64 -14.34 -9.33 -0.10
N LEU A 65 -13.61 -8.66 0.78
CA LEU A 65 -13.36 -9.15 2.14
C LEU A 65 -14.68 -9.30 2.92
N LEU A 66 -15.57 -8.31 2.85
CA LEU A 66 -16.87 -8.37 3.51
C LEU A 66 -17.77 -9.49 2.96
N GLN A 67 -17.76 -9.74 1.65
CA GLN A 67 -18.44 -10.90 1.04
C GLN A 67 -17.88 -12.21 1.56
N LEU A 68 -16.55 -12.36 1.60
CA LEU A 68 -15.90 -13.57 2.11
C LEU A 68 -16.17 -13.80 3.60
N LEU A 69 -16.26 -12.72 4.38
CA LEU A 69 -16.55 -12.79 5.82
C LEU A 69 -18.05 -12.95 6.12
N GLN A 70 -18.94 -12.69 5.17
CA GLN A 70 -20.39 -12.70 5.37
C GLN A 70 -20.92 -13.97 6.07
N PRO A 71 -20.45 -15.19 5.76
CA PRO A 71 -20.91 -16.41 6.45
C PRO A 71 -20.47 -16.51 7.92
N TYR A 72 -19.43 -15.76 8.30
CA TYR A 72 -18.81 -15.79 9.62
C TYR A 72 -19.19 -14.57 10.49
N LEU A 73 -19.89 -13.59 9.92
CA LEU A 73 -20.36 -12.43 10.65
C LEU A 73 -21.62 -12.78 11.44
N PRO A 74 -21.74 -12.37 12.71
CA PRO A 74 -22.95 -12.57 13.48
C PRO A 74 -24.14 -11.90 12.78
N GLN A 75 -25.31 -12.55 12.79
CA GLN A 75 -26.53 -11.98 12.25
C GLN A 75 -26.79 -10.64 12.96
N ARG A 76 -26.84 -9.55 12.19
CA ARG A 76 -27.16 -8.23 12.73
C ARG A 76 -28.58 -8.30 13.29
N SER A 77 -28.71 -8.17 14.60
CA SER A 77 -29.99 -7.96 15.27
C SER A 77 -30.60 -6.67 14.72
N HIS A 78 -31.81 -6.77 14.18
CA HIS A 78 -32.58 -5.66 13.61
C HIS A 78 -33.08 -4.70 14.70
#